data_AF-A0A800BSC7-F1
#
_entry.id   AF-A0A800BSC7-F1
#
_cell.length_a   1.000
_cell.length_b   1.000
_cell.length_c   1.000
_cell.angle_alpha   90.00
_cell.angle_beta   90.00
_cell.angle_gamma   90.00
#
_symmetry.space_group_name_H-M   'P 1'
#
loop_
_entity.id
_entity.type
_entity.pdbx_description
1 polymer ?
#
loop_
_entity_poly.entity_id
_entity_poly.type
_entity_poly.pdbx_seq_one_letter_code
_entity_poly.pdbx_strand_id
1 'polypeptide(L)'
;MRIKIGCCGFARSQAEYHRRFEVVEIQKTFYQPPRLETAQRWRERAPEGFEFTLKAWQLITHRPSSPTYRRLRMEIPQEERDRYGSFRPT
;
A
#
# COMPACT_ATOMS: atom_id res chain seq x y z
N MET A 1 3.43 -22.13 -13.98
CA MET A 1 2.76 -21.07 -13.19
C MET A 1 3.37 -21.07 -11.79
N ARG A 2 3.82 -19.93 -11.26
CA ARG A 2 4.42 -19.84 -9.91
C ARG A 2 3.39 -19.22 -8.97
N ILE A 3 3.10 -19.88 -7.84
CA ILE A 3 2.16 -19.39 -6.82
C ILE A 3 2.98 -18.90 -5.64
N LYS A 4 2.67 -17.69 -5.13
CA LYS A 4 3.24 -17.14 -3.91
C LYS A 4 2.14 -16.92 -2.88
N ILE A 5 2.39 -17.34 -1.65
CA ILE A 5 1.46 -17.21 -0.52
C ILE A 5 2.06 -16.20 0.45
N GLY A 6 1.22 -15.29 0.95
CA GLY A 6 1.61 -14.24 1.88
C GLY A 6 0.42 -13.70 2.64
N CYS A 7 0.61 -12.57 3.32
CA CYS A 7 -0.37 -11.96 4.21
C CYS A 7 -0.61 -10.49 3.85
N CYS A 8 -1.77 -10.02 4.30
CA CYS A 8 -2.13 -8.62 4.41
C CYS A 8 -1.32 -7.93 5.52
N GLY A 9 -0.08 -7.52 5.19
CA GLY A 9 0.87 -6.93 6.12
C GLY A 9 1.68 -7.96 6.91
N PHE A 10 2.62 -7.45 7.70
CA PHE A 10 3.48 -8.27 8.54
C PHE A 10 2.73 -8.69 9.81
N ALA A 11 2.26 -9.94 9.86
CA ALA A 11 1.57 -10.50 11.04
C ALA A 11 2.50 -10.72 12.25
N ARG A 12 3.81 -10.70 12.03
CA ARG A 12 4.89 -10.83 13.01
C ARG A 12 6.01 -9.84 12.66
N SER A 13 7.15 -9.89 13.35
CA SER A 13 8.31 -9.09 12.97
C SER A 13 8.73 -9.36 11.52
N GLN A 14 9.30 -8.35 10.82
CA GLN A 14 9.74 -8.51 9.43
C GLN A 14 10.74 -9.67 9.28
N ALA A 15 11.70 -9.79 10.20
CA ALA A 15 12.66 -10.88 10.20
C ALA A 15 11.99 -12.26 10.33
N GLU A 16 10.98 -12.40 11.20
CA GLU A 16 10.23 -13.65 11.34
C GLU A 16 9.37 -13.97 10.12
N TYR A 17 8.83 -12.93 9.49
CA TYR A 17 7.98 -13.03 8.30
C TYR A 17 8.77 -13.45 7.07
N HIS A 18 9.93 -12.83 6.82
CA HIS A 18 10.81 -13.13 5.70
C HIS A 18 11.32 -14.58 5.69
N ARG A 19 11.35 -15.25 6.86
CA ARG A 19 11.70 -16.67 6.96
C ARG A 19 10.59 -17.63 6.52
N ARG A 20 9.36 -17.16 6.34
CA ARG A 20 8.16 -17.99 6.13
C ARG A 20 7.45 -17.71 4.82
N PHE A 21 7.49 -16.47 4.35
CA PHE A 21 6.79 -16.04 3.15
C PHE A 21 7.73 -15.29 2.22
N GLU A 22 7.44 -15.38 0.92
CA GLU A 22 8.21 -14.72 -0.14
C GLU A 22 7.52 -13.44 -0.66
N VAL A 23 6.33 -13.12 -0.14
CA VAL A 23 5.55 -11.96 -0.57
C VAL A 23 4.73 -11.39 0.59
N VAL A 24 4.55 -10.06 0.61
CA VAL A 24 3.65 -9.37 1.55
C VAL A 24 2.85 -8.28 0.83
N GLU A 25 1.59 -8.09 1.24
CA GLU A 25 0.82 -6.93 0.83
C GLU A 25 0.99 -5.78 1.83
N ILE A 26 1.49 -4.64 1.34
CA ILE A 26 1.60 -3.42 2.14
C ILE A 26 0.26 -2.69 2.14
N GLN A 27 -0.32 -2.62 3.34
CA GLN A 27 -1.61 -1.95 3.56
C GLN A 27 -1.49 -0.44 3.72
N LYS A 28 -0.35 0.05 4.21
CA LYS A 28 -0.18 1.46 4.58
C LYS A 28 -0.33 2.40 3.37
N THR A 29 0.07 1.94 2.19
CA THR A 29 -0.02 2.67 0.92
C THR A 29 -1.44 3.01 0.52
N PHE A 30 -2.43 2.23 0.99
CA PHE A 30 -3.84 2.52 0.78
C PHE A 30 -4.24 3.89 1.34
N TYR A 31 -3.73 4.25 2.52
CA TYR A 31 -4.10 5.52 3.15
C TYR A 31 -3.21 6.65 2.64
N GLN A 32 -1.89 6.42 2.63
CA GLN A 32 -0.89 7.41 2.26
C GLN A 32 0.27 6.73 1.51
N PRO A 33 0.79 7.36 0.44
CA PRO A 33 2.07 6.96 -0.12
C PRO A 33 3.16 6.92 0.96
N PRO A 34 4.05 5.93 0.96
CA PRO A 34 5.15 5.89 1.90
C PRO A 34 6.14 7.02 1.58
N ARG A 35 6.89 7.45 2.59
CA ARG A 35 8.10 8.25 2.31
C ARG A 35 9.10 7.39 1.54
N LEU A 36 9.93 8.02 0.72
CA LEU A 36 10.95 7.32 -0.07
C LEU A 36 11.87 6.47 0.83
N GLU A 37 12.32 7.01 1.96
CA GLU A 37 13.20 6.31 2.89
C GLU A 37 12.53 5.09 3.53
N THR A 38 11.20 5.13 3.65
CA THR A 38 10.43 3.98 4.16
C THR A 38 10.43 2.85 3.13
N ALA A 39 10.20 3.17 1.85
CA ALA A 39 10.23 2.18 0.77
C ALA A 39 11.64 1.60 0.57
N GLN A 40 12.67 2.44 0.62
CA GLN A 40 14.08 2.02 0.58
C GLN A 40 14.39 1.05 1.71
N ARG A 41 14.02 1.39 2.96
CA ARG A 41 14.22 0.51 4.12
C ARG A 41 13.49 -0.84 4.00
N TRP A 42 12.30 -0.86 3.41
CA TRP A 42 11.61 -2.13 3.13
C TRP A 42 12.40 -2.98 2.15
N ARG A 43 12.92 -2.37 1.07
CA ARG A 43 13.76 -3.05 0.08
C ARG A 43 15.06 -3.57 0.70
N GLU A 44 15.77 -2.74 1.46
CA GLU A 44 17.06 -3.09 2.10
C GLU A 44 16.94 -4.27 3.08
N ARG A 45 15.82 -4.38 3.79
CA ARG A 45 15.59 -5.43 4.79
C ARG A 45 15.02 -6.72 4.20
N ALA A 46 14.49 -6.66 2.99
CA ALA A 46 13.90 -7.81 2.33
C ALA A 46 15.00 -8.71 1.77
N PRO A 47 14.88 -10.05 1.91
CA PRO A 47 15.76 -10.96 1.22
C PRO A 47 15.66 -10.79 -0.30
N GLU A 48 16.68 -11.25 -1.00
CA GLU A 48 16.65 -11.34 -2.46
C GLU A 48 15.43 -12.15 -2.93
N GLY A 49 14.75 -11.67 -3.97
CA GLY A 49 13.57 -12.32 -4.54
C GLY A 49 12.26 -12.14 -3.75
N PHE A 50 12.29 -11.49 -2.57
CA PHE A 50 11.09 -11.16 -1.82
C PHE A 50 10.28 -10.07 -2.51
N GLU A 51 8.96 -10.30 -2.62
CA GLU A 51 8.05 -9.42 -3.34
C GLU A 51 7.17 -8.59 -2.41
N PHE A 52 6.86 -7.39 -2.87
CA PHE A 52 5.91 -6.51 -2.21
C PHE A 52 4.76 -6.26 -3.17
N THR A 53 3.54 -6.56 -2.73
CA THR A 53 2.35 -6.02 -3.36
C THR A 53 1.92 -4.78 -2.58
N LEU A 54 1.37 -3.79 -3.25
CA LEU A 54 0.94 -2.55 -2.63
C LEU A 54 -0.57 -2.43 -2.81
N LYS A 55 -1.29 -2.12 -1.73
CA LYS A 55 -2.64 -1.59 -1.93
C LYS A 55 -2.54 -0.24 -2.61
N ALA A 56 -3.20 -0.12 -3.76
CA ALA A 56 -3.30 1.15 -4.47
C ALA A 56 -3.84 2.24 -3.54
N TRP A 57 -3.32 3.45 -3.68
CA TRP A 57 -3.72 4.57 -2.84
C TRP A 57 -5.23 4.82 -2.98
N GLN A 58 -5.90 5.16 -1.87
CA GLN A 58 -7.35 5.30 -1.86
C GLN A 58 -7.86 6.39 -2.82
N LEU A 59 -7.06 7.40 -3.14
CA LEU A 59 -7.40 8.42 -4.14
C LEU A 59 -7.52 7.86 -5.56
N ILE A 60 -6.86 6.72 -5.84
CA ILE A 60 -6.98 6.01 -7.12
C ILE A 60 -8.24 5.14 -7.12
N THR A 61 -8.58 4.53 -5.99
CA THR A 61 -9.59 3.45 -5.93
C THR A 61 -10.97 3.91 -5.44
N HIS A 62 -11.03 4.81 -4.48
CA HIS A 62 -12.26 5.20 -3.76
C HIS A 62 -12.59 6.68 -3.96
N ARG A 63 -13.89 6.99 -4.03
CA ARG A 63 -14.36 8.38 -4.04
C ARG A 63 -14.22 9.04 -2.67
N PRO A 64 -14.10 10.38 -2.59
CA PRO A 64 -14.01 11.13 -1.33
C PRO A 64 -15.17 10.98 -0.35
N SER A 65 -16.28 10.36 -0.74
CA SER A 65 -17.38 10.00 0.16
C SER A 65 -17.08 8.76 1.02
N SER A 66 -16.02 8.01 0.70
CA SER A 66 -15.63 6.82 1.48
C SER A 66 -15.21 7.21 2.90
N PRO A 67 -15.64 6.45 3.94
CA PRO A 67 -15.23 6.70 5.32
C PRO A 67 -13.72 6.60 5.56
N THR A 68 -12.99 5.94 4.65
CA THR A 68 -11.52 5.78 4.72
C THR A 68 -10.77 7.10 4.55
N TYR A 69 -11.39 8.11 3.92
CA TYR A 69 -10.79 9.44 3.74
C TYR A 69 -10.52 10.15 5.06
N ARG A 70 -11.19 9.77 6.17
CA ARG A 70 -10.87 10.28 7.52
C ARG A 70 -9.44 9.97 7.98
N ARG A 71 -8.79 8.99 7.37
CA ARG A 71 -7.39 8.61 7.65
C ARG A 71 -6.38 9.25 6.69
N LEU A 72 -6.87 9.99 5.69
CA LEU A 72 -6.03 10.71 4.74
C LEU A 72 -5.39 11.91 5.46
N ARG A 73 -4.07 12.05 5.33
CA ARG A 73 -3.29 13.13 5.96
C ARG A 73 -3.15 14.40 5.10
N MET A 74 -3.84 14.45 3.97
CA MET A 74 -3.85 15.61 3.09
C MET A 74 -5.30 16.07 2.90
N GLU A 75 -5.46 17.36 2.71
CA GLU A 75 -6.71 17.93 2.26
C GLU A 75 -6.78 17.82 0.73
N ILE A 76 -7.99 17.58 0.24
CA ILE A 76 -8.28 17.60 -1.20
C ILE A 76 -9.20 18.79 -1.47
N PRO A 77 -8.92 19.60 -2.50
CA PRO A 77 -9.79 20.73 -2.85
C PRO A 77 -11.19 20.26 -3.21
N GLN A 78 -12.22 21.04 -2.86
CA GLN A 78 -13.62 20.64 -3.08
C GLN A 78 -13.92 20.47 -4.57
N GLU A 79 -13.38 21.36 -5.40
CA GLU A 79 -13.51 21.38 -6.85
C GLU A 79 -12.88 20.16 -7.54
N GLU A 80 -11.97 19.47 -6.86
CA GLU A 80 -11.29 18.29 -7.41
C GLU A 80 -11.90 16.97 -6.94
N ARG A 81 -12.87 16.98 -6.02
CA ARG A 81 -13.38 15.75 -5.40
C ARG A 81 -13.91 14.72 -6.40
N ASP A 82 -14.44 15.18 -7.54
CA ASP A 82 -14.95 14.31 -8.60
C ASP A 82 -13.87 13.69 -9.49
N ARG A 83 -12.60 14.09 -9.31
CA ARG A 83 -11.44 13.53 -10.02
C ARG A 83 -10.90 12.25 -9.37
N TYR A 84 -11.29 11.94 -8.13
CA TYR A 84 -10.71 10.83 -7.37
C TYR A 84 -11.55 9.55 -7.40
N GLY A 85 -10.85 8.41 -7.36
CA GLY A 85 -11.41 7.07 -7.26
C GLY A 85 -11.71 6.39 -8.59
N SER A 86 -12.14 5.13 -8.50
CA SER A 86 -12.59 4.32 -9.65
C SER A 86 -11.57 4.15 -10.79
N PHE A 87 -10.27 4.26 -10.52
CA PHE A 87 -9.19 4.14 -11.52
C PHE A 87 -9.45 5.01 -12.76
N ARG A 88 -9.99 6.23 -12.55
CA ARG A 88 -10.23 7.15 -13.65
C ARG A 88 -8.91 7.48 -14.37
N PRO A 89 -8.93 7.57 -15.71
CA PRO A 89 -7.79 8.08 -16.45
C PRO A 89 -7.51 9.53 -16.08
N THR A 90 -6.22 9.90 -16.09
CA THR A 90 -5.71 11.25 -15.85
C THR A 90 -5.71 12.08 -17.12
#